data_AF-A0A950CFA1-F1
#
_entry.id   AF-A0A950CFA1-F1
#
_cell.length_a   1.000
_cell.length_b   1.000
_cell.length_c   1.000
_cell.angle_alpha   90.00
_cell.angle_beta   90.00
_cell.angle_gamma   90.00
#
_symmetry.space_group_name_H-M   'P 1'
#
loop_
_entity.id
_entity.type
_entity.pdbx_description
1 polymer ?
#
loop_
_entity_poly.entity_id
_entity_poly.type
_entity_poly.pdbx_seq_one_letter_code
_entity_poly.pdbx_strand_id
1 'polypeptide(L)'
;MTEAKIRRLLEQVAAGRLSADKAIRRLRYLPFEDLGFARIDNHRTLRRDIPEVVFGAGKSAEQIVKIGQRITAAGINLMVTRLDPAKAGAVKRRLRKFDYRQQARVGLLLRHKPVLRGHGAIMVASAGTSDIPVAEEAAVSAEFFGNRVERLYDVGVAGLHRLISQLKALEAASVIIVVAGMEGALPSVVAGLVGKPVIGVPTSVGYGAAFGGLTPLLGMLNSCAGGLTVVNIDNGFGAALAATLINRVGSGARHGSDEVEPAKLRTGSIVMAPAIGESRFGRSGESRPGEASQSPGEPKPRAKPKGNESAERPARAYWRCASQQADEKSRQPRARR
;
A
#
# COMPACT_ATOMS: atom_id res chain seq x y z
N MET A 1 -24.05 -5.78 14.83
CA MET A 1 -24.42 -5.75 16.26
C MET A 1 -25.92 -5.95 16.33
N THR A 2 -26.45 -6.67 17.32
CA THR A 2 -27.92 -6.79 17.49
C THR A 2 -28.49 -5.49 18.03
N GLU A 3 -29.75 -5.18 17.72
CA GLU A 3 -30.44 -3.95 18.14
C GLU A 3 -30.36 -3.73 19.66
N ALA A 4 -30.56 -4.81 20.44
CA ALA A 4 -30.45 -4.80 21.90
C ALA A 4 -29.07 -4.34 22.41
N LYS A 5 -27.99 -4.71 21.71
CA LYS A 5 -26.62 -4.31 22.07
C LYS A 5 -26.32 -2.85 21.71
N ILE A 6 -26.89 -2.33 20.62
CA ILE A 6 -26.77 -0.92 20.24
C ILE A 6 -27.56 -0.06 21.22
N ARG A 7 -28.81 -0.44 21.52
CA ARG A 7 -29.67 0.24 22.49
C ARG A 7 -29.00 0.36 23.85
N ARG A 8 -28.44 -0.74 24.37
CA ARG A 8 -27.68 -0.75 25.64
C ARG A 8 -26.45 0.16 25.60
N LEU A 9 -25.79 0.28 24.46
CA LEU A 9 -24.61 1.12 24.29
C LEU A 9 -24.99 2.61 24.27
N LEU A 10 -26.13 2.96 23.65
CA LEU A 10 -26.70 4.30 23.67
C LEU A 10 -27.23 4.69 25.05
N GLU A 11 -27.90 3.78 25.76
CA GLU A 11 -28.35 3.99 27.14
C GLU A 11 -27.18 4.23 28.10
N GLN A 12 -26.03 3.58 27.89
CA GLN A 12 -24.81 3.85 28.66
C GLN A 12 -24.24 5.25 28.41
N VAL A 13 -24.39 5.78 27.19
CA VAL A 13 -23.99 7.16 26.86
C VAL A 13 -24.94 8.16 27.48
N ALA A 14 -26.26 7.96 27.30
CA ALA A 14 -27.29 8.81 27.88
C ALA A 14 -27.21 8.89 29.42
N ALA A 15 -26.85 7.78 30.06
CA ALA A 15 -26.64 7.72 31.51
C ALA A 15 -25.28 8.23 31.99
N GLY A 16 -24.44 8.82 31.11
CA GLY A 16 -23.11 9.34 31.45
C GLY A 16 -22.05 8.28 31.81
N ARG A 17 -22.40 7.00 31.78
CA ARG A 17 -21.52 5.86 32.15
C ARG A 17 -20.48 5.53 31.07
N LEU A 18 -20.69 6.02 29.85
CA LEU A 18 -19.79 5.85 28.72
C LEU A 18 -19.71 7.15 27.94
N SER A 19 -18.51 7.69 27.70
CA SER A 19 -18.39 8.87 26.84
C SER A 19 -18.75 8.52 25.40
N ALA A 20 -19.25 9.52 24.65
CA ALA A 20 -19.56 9.37 23.23
C ALA A 20 -18.36 8.81 22.44
N ASP A 21 -17.13 9.26 22.74
CA ASP A 21 -15.92 8.75 22.10
C ASP A 21 -15.63 7.27 22.37
N LYS A 22 -15.90 6.80 23.60
CA LYS A 22 -15.72 5.37 23.95
C LYS A 22 -16.82 4.51 23.30
N ALA A 23 -18.03 5.04 23.18
CA ALA A 23 -19.13 4.41 22.47
C ALA A 23 -18.84 4.25 20.97
N ILE A 24 -18.35 5.32 20.32
CA ILE A 24 -17.94 5.31 18.91
C ILE A 24 -16.82 4.29 18.66
N ARG A 25 -15.83 4.19 19.57
CA ARG A 25 -14.77 3.17 19.50
C ARG A 25 -15.30 1.73 19.56
N ARG A 26 -16.39 1.48 20.28
CA ARG A 26 -17.03 0.15 20.34
C ARG A 26 -17.86 -0.15 19.09
N LEU A 27 -18.54 0.85 18.53
CA LEU A 27 -19.29 0.73 17.27
C LEU A 27 -18.38 0.52 16.05
N ARG A 28 -17.12 0.96 16.16
CA ARG A 28 -16.03 0.77 15.19
C ARG A 28 -15.95 -0.67 14.65
N TYR A 29 -16.26 -1.70 15.45
CA TYR A 29 -15.98 -3.11 15.16
C TYR A 29 -17.15 -3.94 14.56
N LEU A 30 -18.29 -3.35 14.17
CA LEU A 30 -19.52 -4.11 13.78
C LEU A 30 -20.20 -3.59 12.49
N PRO A 31 -21.16 -4.37 11.90
CA PRO A 31 -20.96 -5.09 10.64
C PRO A 31 -21.03 -4.22 9.37
N PHE A 32 -20.43 -4.73 8.31
CA PHE A 32 -20.67 -4.33 6.92
C PHE A 32 -22.14 -4.56 6.52
N GLU A 33 -22.64 -3.81 5.55
CA GLU A 33 -23.92 -4.05 4.88
C GLU A 33 -23.71 -5.07 3.75
N ASP A 34 -24.45 -6.19 3.77
CA ASP A 34 -24.34 -7.24 2.76
C ASP A 34 -25.38 -7.05 1.64
N LEU A 35 -24.91 -6.85 0.41
CA LEU A 35 -25.74 -6.73 -0.80
C LEU A 35 -25.80 -8.04 -1.60
N GLY A 36 -25.32 -9.15 -1.04
CA GLY A 36 -25.20 -10.47 -1.68
C GLY A 36 -23.97 -10.59 -2.58
N PHE A 37 -23.66 -9.56 -3.37
CA PHE A 37 -22.47 -9.51 -4.24
C PHE A 37 -21.35 -8.61 -3.71
N ALA A 38 -21.60 -7.84 -2.65
CA ALA A 38 -20.63 -6.95 -2.02
C ALA A 38 -20.99 -6.72 -0.55
N ARG A 39 -19.96 -6.60 0.30
CA ARG A 39 -20.10 -6.26 1.72
C ARG A 39 -19.51 -4.88 1.95
N ILE A 40 -20.37 -3.89 2.17
CA ILE A 40 -20.03 -2.46 2.30
C ILE A 40 -19.71 -2.14 3.76
N ASP A 41 -18.48 -1.75 4.04
CA ASP A 41 -18.01 -1.28 5.34
C ASP A 41 -18.28 0.23 5.53
N ASN A 42 -19.54 0.59 5.76
CA ASN A 42 -19.96 1.96 6.07
C ASN A 42 -19.25 2.54 7.32
N HIS A 43 -18.69 1.69 8.19
CA HIS A 43 -17.97 2.11 9.39
C HIS A 43 -16.46 2.33 9.17
N ARG A 44 -15.95 2.17 7.95
CA ARG A 44 -14.52 2.37 7.66
C ARG A 44 -14.03 3.77 8.03
N THR A 45 -14.85 4.80 7.80
CA THR A 45 -14.57 6.19 8.22
C THR A 45 -14.40 6.28 9.73
N LEU A 46 -15.27 5.63 10.51
CA LEU A 46 -15.15 5.61 11.97
C LEU A 46 -13.84 4.93 12.41
N ARG A 47 -13.37 3.91 11.70
CA ARG A 47 -12.16 3.14 12.02
C ARG A 47 -10.85 3.82 11.64
N ARG A 48 -10.81 4.35 10.42
CA ARG A 48 -9.56 4.75 9.76
C ARG A 48 -9.57 6.20 9.30
N ASP A 49 -10.66 6.94 9.55
CA ASP A 49 -10.86 8.30 9.03
C ASP A 49 -10.75 8.35 7.48
N ILE A 50 -11.05 7.22 6.85
CA ILE A 50 -10.97 6.99 5.41
C ILE A 50 -12.27 6.30 4.99
N PRO A 51 -13.06 6.90 4.07
CA PRO A 51 -14.30 6.31 3.60
C PRO A 51 -14.02 5.07 2.75
N GLU A 52 -15.06 4.26 2.55
CA GLU A 52 -14.97 3.11 1.66
C GLU A 52 -14.83 3.53 0.19
N VAL A 53 -14.00 2.79 -0.54
CA VAL A 53 -13.68 3.05 -1.94
C VAL A 53 -13.99 1.80 -2.76
N VAL A 54 -14.63 2.00 -3.90
CA VAL A 54 -15.11 0.91 -4.77
C VAL A 54 -14.08 0.63 -5.85
N PHE A 55 -13.48 -0.56 -5.82
CA PHE A 55 -12.66 -1.03 -6.95
C PHE A 55 -13.56 -1.36 -8.16
N GLY A 56 -13.44 -0.60 -9.26
CA GLY A 56 -14.34 -0.64 -10.41
C GLY A 56 -13.95 -1.62 -11.53
N ALA A 57 -12.68 -1.98 -11.67
CA ALA A 57 -12.19 -2.78 -12.80
C ALA A 57 -12.92 -4.12 -12.96
N GLY A 58 -13.24 -4.80 -11.85
CA GLY A 58 -13.95 -6.08 -11.85
C GLY A 58 -15.47 -6.00 -11.65
N LYS A 59 -16.06 -4.80 -11.51
CA LYS A 59 -17.49 -4.65 -11.22
C LYS A 59 -18.30 -4.24 -12.44
N SER A 60 -19.55 -4.69 -12.54
CA SER A 60 -20.50 -4.20 -13.53
C SER A 60 -20.98 -2.79 -13.17
N ALA A 61 -21.46 -2.03 -14.17
CA ALA A 61 -22.02 -0.69 -13.92
C ALA A 61 -23.21 -0.75 -12.93
N GLU A 62 -24.02 -1.80 -13.00
CA GLU A 62 -25.13 -2.03 -12.07
C GLU A 62 -24.68 -2.25 -10.64
N GLN A 63 -23.64 -3.08 -10.43
CA GLN A 63 -23.06 -3.30 -9.12
C GLN A 63 -22.50 -2.00 -8.54
N ILE A 64 -21.80 -1.20 -9.37
CA ILE A 64 -21.25 0.10 -8.95
C ILE A 64 -22.36 1.06 -8.56
N VAL A 65 -23.45 1.14 -9.33
CA VAL A 65 -24.59 2.01 -9.00
C VAL A 65 -25.24 1.58 -7.69
N LYS A 66 -25.52 0.29 -7.50
CA LYS A 66 -26.12 -0.23 -6.26
C LYS A 66 -25.24 0.11 -5.04
N ILE A 67 -23.93 -0.15 -5.12
CA ILE A 67 -22.99 0.18 -4.05
C ILE A 67 -22.95 1.70 -3.82
N GLY A 68 -22.86 2.49 -4.88
CA GLY A 68 -22.79 3.94 -4.81
C GLY A 68 -24.03 4.57 -4.20
N GLN A 69 -25.23 4.07 -4.52
CA GLN A 69 -26.48 4.52 -3.91
C GLN A 69 -26.48 4.30 -2.39
N ARG A 70 -25.98 3.16 -1.91
CA ARG A 70 -25.90 2.86 -0.47
C ARG A 70 -24.92 3.76 0.25
N ILE A 71 -23.70 3.89 -0.26
CA ILE A 71 -22.66 4.75 0.32
C ILE A 71 -23.14 6.21 0.38
N THR A 72 -23.76 6.70 -0.69
CA THR A 72 -24.20 8.11 -0.77
C THR A 72 -25.48 8.38 0.03
N ALA A 73 -26.37 7.41 0.18
CA ALA A 73 -27.54 7.50 1.06
C ALA A 73 -27.12 7.59 2.54
N ALA A 74 -26.01 6.96 2.92
CA ALA A 74 -25.39 7.11 4.24
C ALA A 74 -24.67 8.47 4.43
N GLY A 75 -24.73 9.38 3.45
CA GLY A 75 -24.08 10.69 3.51
C GLY A 75 -22.57 10.67 3.29
N ILE A 76 -22.00 9.52 2.89
CA ILE A 76 -20.57 9.31 2.71
C ILE A 76 -20.18 9.69 1.27
N ASN A 77 -19.00 10.29 1.12
CA ASN A 77 -18.41 10.55 -0.20
C ASN A 77 -18.05 9.22 -0.89
N LEU A 78 -18.39 9.08 -2.16
CA LEU A 78 -18.10 7.91 -2.97
C LEU A 78 -16.88 8.15 -3.86
N MET A 79 -15.97 7.20 -3.89
CA MET A 79 -14.92 7.08 -4.91
C MET A 79 -14.95 5.69 -5.54
N VAL A 80 -14.81 5.64 -6.86
CA VAL A 80 -14.72 4.42 -7.67
C VAL A 80 -13.42 4.47 -8.47
N THR A 81 -12.49 3.56 -8.20
CA THR A 81 -11.16 3.52 -8.86
C THR A 81 -11.16 2.59 -10.07
N ARG A 82 -10.19 2.79 -10.98
CA ARG A 82 -10.01 2.03 -12.23
C ARG A 82 -11.31 1.83 -13.02
N LEU A 83 -12.12 2.89 -13.11
CA LEU A 83 -13.40 2.91 -13.78
C LEU A 83 -13.23 3.16 -15.28
N ASP A 84 -13.77 2.26 -16.09
CA ASP A 84 -13.81 2.38 -17.55
C ASP A 84 -14.80 3.47 -18.01
N PRO A 85 -14.52 4.23 -19.09
CA PRO A 85 -15.42 5.29 -19.58
C PRO A 85 -16.84 4.84 -19.91
N ALA A 86 -17.03 3.64 -20.48
CA ALA A 86 -18.36 3.12 -20.80
C ALA A 86 -19.15 2.83 -19.51
N LYS A 87 -18.49 2.22 -18.52
CA LYS A 87 -19.08 2.01 -17.18
C LYS A 87 -19.39 3.35 -16.50
N ALA A 88 -18.50 4.34 -16.60
CA ALA A 88 -18.70 5.67 -16.04
C ALA A 88 -19.94 6.36 -16.63
N GLY A 89 -20.14 6.27 -17.94
CA GLY A 89 -21.34 6.80 -18.60
C GLY A 89 -22.63 6.17 -18.08
N ALA A 90 -22.64 4.84 -17.88
CA ALA A 90 -23.79 4.14 -17.30
C ALA A 90 -24.06 4.52 -15.85
N VAL A 91 -23.00 4.67 -15.04
CA VAL A 91 -23.11 5.10 -13.64
C VAL A 91 -23.63 6.53 -13.54
N LYS A 92 -23.11 7.46 -14.36
CA LYS A 92 -23.49 8.88 -14.38
C LYS A 92 -24.97 9.11 -14.68
N ARG A 93 -25.59 8.24 -15.50
CA ARG A 93 -27.04 8.29 -15.78
C ARG A 93 -27.90 7.95 -14.56
N ARG A 94 -27.40 7.14 -13.63
CA ARG A 94 -28.17 6.64 -12.47
C ARG A 94 -27.79 7.33 -11.15
N LEU A 95 -26.57 7.86 -11.05
CA LEU A 95 -26.08 8.64 -9.91
C LEU A 95 -25.91 10.10 -10.33
N ARG A 96 -26.91 10.94 -10.01
CA ARG A 96 -26.84 12.39 -10.27
C ARG A 96 -25.64 13.00 -9.53
N LYS A 97 -24.92 13.91 -10.18
CA LYS A 97 -23.66 14.55 -9.70
C LYS A 97 -22.44 13.62 -9.62
N PHE A 98 -22.51 12.42 -10.18
CA PHE A 98 -21.33 11.59 -10.37
C PHE A 98 -20.38 12.24 -11.40
N ASP A 99 -19.16 12.51 -10.96
CA ASP A 99 -18.11 13.17 -11.72
C ASP A 99 -17.04 12.14 -12.09
N TYR A 100 -16.70 12.05 -13.37
CA TYR A 100 -15.71 11.08 -13.86
C TYR A 100 -14.46 11.80 -14.33
N ARG A 101 -13.36 11.52 -13.64
CA ARG A 101 -12.01 12.00 -13.96
C ARG A 101 -11.38 11.03 -14.94
N GLN A 102 -11.53 11.33 -16.24
CA GLN A 102 -11.14 10.43 -17.33
C GLN A 102 -9.67 10.02 -17.26
N GLN A 103 -8.76 10.96 -17.04
CA GLN A 103 -7.32 10.69 -17.01
C GLN A 103 -6.94 9.77 -15.84
N ALA A 104 -7.50 10.03 -14.65
CA ALA A 104 -7.33 9.18 -13.46
C ALA A 104 -8.06 7.83 -13.55
N ARG A 105 -9.03 7.70 -14.47
CA ARG A 105 -10.03 6.63 -14.47
C ARG A 105 -10.74 6.48 -13.11
N VAL A 106 -11.04 7.61 -12.46
CA VAL A 106 -11.69 7.66 -11.14
C VAL A 106 -13.06 8.33 -11.25
N GLY A 107 -14.08 7.73 -10.65
CA GLY A 107 -15.39 8.33 -10.49
C GLY A 107 -15.63 8.80 -9.06
N LEU A 108 -16.16 10.01 -8.89
CA LEU A 108 -16.39 10.66 -7.60
C LEU A 108 -17.85 11.09 -7.46
N LEU A 109 -18.40 10.98 -6.25
CA LEU A 109 -19.62 11.67 -5.86
C LEU A 109 -19.44 12.21 -4.44
N LEU A 110 -19.26 13.53 -4.35
CA LEU A 110 -19.00 14.22 -3.09
C LEU A 110 -20.33 14.72 -2.49
N ARG A 111 -20.63 14.26 -1.28
CA ARG A 111 -21.70 14.77 -0.41
C ARG A 111 -21.24 15.98 0.40
N HIS A 112 -19.96 16.02 0.75
CA HIS A 112 -19.30 17.13 1.42
C HIS A 112 -17.89 17.33 0.86
N LYS A 113 -17.35 18.55 0.96
CA LYS A 113 -15.97 18.81 0.54
C LYS A 113 -14.98 18.10 1.48
N PRO A 114 -13.94 17.42 0.96
CA PRO A 114 -12.87 16.89 1.79
C PRO A 114 -12.22 18.02 2.61
N VAL A 115 -12.03 17.78 3.91
CA VAL A 115 -11.34 18.71 4.81
C VAL A 115 -9.84 18.51 4.64
N LEU A 116 -9.10 19.59 4.38
CA LEU A 116 -7.65 19.53 4.25
C LEU A 116 -7.01 19.15 5.58
N ARG A 117 -6.19 18.09 5.57
CA ARG A 117 -5.46 17.56 6.74
C ARG A 117 -4.07 17.11 6.31
N GLY A 118 -3.10 17.29 7.20
CA GLY A 118 -1.70 16.88 7.01
C GLY A 118 -0.73 18.05 7.16
N HIS A 119 0.56 17.74 7.18
CA HIS A 119 1.62 18.72 7.45
C HIS A 119 2.01 19.57 6.23
N GLY A 120 1.70 19.12 5.03
CA GLY A 120 2.00 19.84 3.80
C GLY A 120 1.48 19.14 2.56
N ALA A 121 2.05 19.48 1.40
CA ALA A 121 1.66 18.93 0.12
C ALA A 121 2.23 17.51 -0.09
N ILE A 122 1.44 16.66 -0.74
CA ILE A 122 1.91 15.41 -1.32
C ILE A 122 2.29 15.72 -2.77
N MET A 123 3.54 15.48 -3.13
CA MET A 123 3.99 15.58 -4.52
C MET A 123 3.70 14.26 -5.24
N VAL A 124 3.11 14.31 -6.42
CA VAL A 124 2.88 13.16 -7.29
C VAL A 124 3.66 13.36 -8.58
N ALA A 125 4.71 12.56 -8.74
CA ALA A 125 5.60 12.60 -9.89
C ALA A 125 5.34 11.41 -10.85
N SER A 126 5.39 11.62 -12.16
CA SER A 126 5.38 10.54 -13.17
C SER A 126 6.67 10.54 -14.00
N ALA A 127 7.18 9.36 -14.30
CA ALA A 127 8.37 9.22 -15.14
C ALA A 127 8.10 9.56 -16.60
N GLY A 128 7.02 9.00 -17.17
CA GLY A 128 6.58 9.33 -18.52
C GLY A 128 5.14 9.81 -18.58
N THR A 129 4.73 10.22 -19.78
CA THR A 129 3.34 10.54 -20.08
C THR A 129 2.41 9.32 -20.00
N SER A 130 2.93 8.13 -20.34
CA SER A 130 2.22 6.86 -20.24
C SER A 130 1.88 6.47 -18.79
N ASP A 131 2.63 6.98 -17.81
CA ASP A 131 2.39 6.74 -16.38
C ASP A 131 1.32 7.68 -15.78
N ILE A 132 0.92 8.73 -16.51
CA ILE A 132 0.01 9.76 -16.01
C ILE A 132 -1.32 9.18 -15.52
N PRO A 133 -1.97 8.19 -16.15
CA PRO A 133 -3.22 7.65 -15.62
C PRO A 133 -3.11 7.09 -14.20
N VAL A 134 -1.99 6.44 -13.88
CA VAL A 134 -1.74 5.90 -12.53
C VAL A 134 -1.35 7.03 -11.57
N ALA A 135 -0.59 8.03 -12.04
CA ALA A 135 -0.26 9.23 -11.26
C ALA A 135 -1.52 10.06 -10.92
N GLU A 136 -2.42 10.25 -11.87
CA GLU A 136 -3.70 10.95 -11.65
C GLU A 136 -4.64 10.14 -10.74
N GLU A 137 -4.63 8.79 -10.80
CA GLU A 137 -5.34 7.99 -9.80
C GLU A 137 -4.81 8.29 -8.38
N ALA A 138 -3.49 8.37 -8.20
CA ALA A 138 -2.88 8.73 -6.92
C ALA A 138 -3.24 10.15 -6.49
N ALA A 139 -3.13 11.13 -7.40
CA ALA A 139 -3.41 12.52 -7.11
C ALA A 139 -4.87 12.76 -6.72
N VAL A 140 -5.82 12.26 -7.53
CA VAL A 140 -7.26 12.37 -7.24
C VAL A 140 -7.63 11.63 -5.96
N SER A 141 -7.02 10.47 -5.69
CA SER A 141 -7.25 9.73 -4.44
C SER A 141 -6.73 10.51 -3.22
N ALA A 142 -5.56 11.14 -3.31
CA ALA A 142 -5.00 11.92 -2.21
C ALA A 142 -5.82 13.20 -1.94
N GLU A 143 -6.32 13.87 -2.98
CA GLU A 143 -7.27 14.99 -2.87
C GLU A 143 -8.60 14.55 -2.25
N PHE A 144 -9.11 13.39 -2.66
CA PHE A 144 -10.32 12.79 -2.10
C PHE A 144 -10.17 12.51 -0.60
N PHE A 145 -8.98 12.15 -0.15
CA PHE A 145 -8.63 12.02 1.26
C PHE A 145 -8.25 13.34 1.95
N GLY A 146 -8.42 14.49 1.29
CA GLY A 146 -8.22 15.79 1.91
C GLY A 146 -6.74 16.17 2.09
N ASN A 147 -5.88 15.82 1.13
CA ASN A 147 -4.51 16.36 1.08
C ASN A 147 -4.42 17.48 0.06
N ARG A 148 -3.47 18.40 0.28
CA ARG A 148 -2.97 19.27 -0.80
C ARG A 148 -2.05 18.43 -1.68
N VAL A 149 -2.25 18.49 -3.00
CA VAL A 149 -1.48 17.70 -3.96
C VAL A 149 -0.83 18.61 -4.99
N GLU A 150 0.45 18.36 -5.23
CA GLU A 150 1.22 18.95 -6.33
C GLU A 150 1.56 17.86 -7.34
N ARG A 151 1.55 18.20 -8.62
CA ARG A 151 1.72 17.24 -9.73
C ARG A 151 2.95 17.62 -10.54
N LEU A 152 3.80 16.64 -10.82
CA LEU A 152 4.99 16.80 -11.65
C LEU A 152 5.07 15.67 -12.69
N TYR A 153 4.85 15.97 -13.96
CA TYR A 153 4.77 14.94 -15.00
C TYR A 153 5.97 14.94 -15.93
N ASP A 154 6.25 13.74 -16.45
CA ASP A 154 7.26 13.51 -17.50
C ASP A 154 8.71 13.86 -17.08
N VAL A 155 9.08 13.50 -15.85
CA VAL A 155 10.41 13.74 -15.27
C VAL A 155 11.28 12.47 -15.22
N GLY A 156 11.11 11.59 -16.19
CA GLY A 156 11.80 10.30 -16.28
C GLY A 156 13.33 10.40 -16.41
N VAL A 157 13.99 9.29 -16.14
CA VAL A 157 15.45 9.21 -16.03
C VAL A 157 16.20 9.50 -17.34
N ALA A 158 15.55 9.29 -18.50
CA ALA A 158 16.09 9.65 -19.81
C ALA A 158 16.37 11.16 -19.96
N GLY A 159 15.73 12.00 -19.13
CA GLY A 159 15.94 13.44 -19.10
C GLY A 159 16.12 13.95 -17.68
N LEU A 160 17.09 13.41 -16.95
CA LEU A 160 17.29 13.68 -15.52
C LEU A 160 17.39 15.19 -15.18
N HIS A 161 17.86 16.02 -16.09
CA HIS A 161 17.88 17.48 -15.94
C HIS A 161 16.48 18.07 -15.67
N ARG A 162 15.41 17.48 -16.21
CA ARG A 162 14.02 17.89 -15.93
C ARG A 162 13.68 17.69 -14.46
N LEU A 163 14.07 16.56 -13.88
CA LEU A 163 13.89 16.28 -12.46
C LEU A 163 14.73 17.22 -11.58
N ILE A 164 16.01 17.41 -11.93
CA ILE A 164 16.93 18.26 -11.17
C ILE A 164 16.42 19.70 -11.09
N SER A 165 15.81 20.22 -12.16
CA SER A 165 15.21 21.56 -12.17
C SER A 165 14.08 21.74 -11.14
N GLN A 166 13.51 20.64 -10.65
CA GLN A 166 12.39 20.60 -9.71
C GLN A 166 12.81 20.20 -8.29
N LEU A 167 14.11 20.13 -7.99
CA LEU A 167 14.60 19.65 -6.70
C LEU A 167 14.00 20.43 -5.51
N LYS A 168 13.91 21.75 -5.62
CA LYS A 168 13.27 22.59 -4.58
C LYS A 168 11.82 22.23 -4.32
N ALA A 169 11.06 21.89 -5.36
CA ALA A 169 9.66 21.47 -5.22
C ALA A 169 9.56 20.08 -4.55
N LEU A 170 10.46 19.15 -4.91
CA LEU A 170 10.55 17.85 -4.25
C LEU A 170 10.92 17.98 -2.76
N GLU A 171 11.85 18.86 -2.42
CA GLU A 171 12.27 19.12 -1.03
C GLU A 171 11.19 19.80 -0.18
N ALA A 172 10.30 20.59 -0.81
CA ALA A 172 9.18 21.24 -0.13
C ALA A 172 8.04 20.26 0.22
N ALA A 173 7.94 19.12 -0.47
CA ALA A 173 6.90 18.13 -0.23
C ALA A 173 7.02 17.45 1.14
N SER A 174 5.89 17.07 1.73
CA SER A 174 5.86 16.28 2.96
C SER A 174 6.01 14.78 2.68
N VAL A 175 5.43 14.31 1.58
CA VAL A 175 5.53 12.94 1.07
C VAL A 175 5.55 12.99 -0.45
N ILE A 176 6.33 12.12 -1.10
CA ILE A 176 6.44 12.08 -2.55
C ILE A 176 5.96 10.72 -3.05
N ILE A 177 5.02 10.72 -3.99
CA ILE A 177 4.61 9.53 -4.75
C ILE A 177 5.29 9.62 -6.10
N VAL A 178 6.00 8.56 -6.50
CA VAL A 178 6.71 8.50 -7.79
C VAL A 178 6.20 7.30 -8.57
N VAL A 179 5.61 7.58 -9.73
CA VAL A 179 5.00 6.59 -10.61
C VAL A 179 5.90 6.35 -11.81
N ALA A 180 6.31 5.10 -12.04
CA ALA A 180 7.22 4.78 -13.13
C ALA A 180 7.03 3.35 -13.66
N GLY A 181 6.95 3.24 -14.99
CA GLY A 181 7.05 1.98 -15.72
C GLY A 181 8.48 1.67 -16.18
N MET A 182 8.60 0.90 -17.26
CA MET A 182 9.88 0.49 -17.85
C MET A 182 10.78 -0.22 -16.83
N GLU A 183 11.98 0.28 -16.55
CA GLU A 183 12.90 -0.21 -15.53
C GLU A 183 12.59 0.27 -14.10
N GLY A 184 11.65 1.20 -13.93
CA GLY A 184 11.23 1.69 -12.60
C GLY A 184 12.31 2.47 -11.85
N ALA A 185 13.25 3.11 -12.56
CA ALA A 185 14.42 3.75 -11.94
C ALA A 185 14.12 5.08 -11.22
N LEU A 186 13.09 5.82 -11.66
CA LEU A 186 12.83 7.17 -11.15
C LEU A 186 12.60 7.24 -9.63
N PRO A 187 11.81 6.36 -8.98
CA PRO A 187 11.63 6.40 -7.52
C PRO A 187 12.94 6.27 -6.75
N SER A 188 13.87 5.41 -7.21
CA SER A 188 15.19 5.25 -6.59
C SER A 188 16.02 6.53 -6.70
N VAL A 189 15.98 7.19 -7.86
CA VAL A 189 16.67 8.47 -8.07
C VAL A 189 16.09 9.54 -7.14
N VAL A 190 14.76 9.69 -7.10
CA VAL A 190 14.11 10.68 -6.24
C VAL A 190 14.42 10.43 -4.77
N ALA A 191 14.33 9.19 -4.29
CA ALA A 191 14.66 8.83 -2.91
C ALA A 191 16.13 9.09 -2.56
N GLY A 192 17.05 8.98 -3.52
CA GLY A 192 18.45 9.35 -3.33
C GLY A 192 18.71 10.87 -3.27
N LEU A 193 17.78 11.70 -3.78
CA LEU A 193 17.92 13.15 -3.86
C LEU A 193 17.26 13.91 -2.70
N VAL A 194 16.35 13.29 -1.95
CA VAL A 194 15.51 13.98 -0.96
C VAL A 194 15.47 13.25 0.38
N GLY A 195 15.46 14.01 1.48
CA GLY A 195 15.24 13.49 2.83
C GLY A 195 13.76 13.28 3.19
N LYS A 196 12.89 12.95 2.23
CA LYS A 196 11.43 12.82 2.42
C LYS A 196 10.99 11.37 2.21
N PRO A 197 9.88 10.91 2.82
CA PRO A 197 9.29 9.62 2.50
C PRO A 197 8.89 9.56 1.02
N VAL A 198 9.36 8.53 0.31
CA VAL A 198 9.05 8.29 -1.10
C VAL A 198 8.24 7.00 -1.24
N ILE A 199 7.15 7.07 -1.99
CA ILE A 199 6.31 5.91 -2.32
C ILE A 199 6.43 5.63 -3.81
N GLY A 200 7.07 4.51 -4.16
CA GLY A 200 7.19 4.03 -5.53
C GLY A 200 5.93 3.29 -5.99
N VAL A 201 5.41 3.67 -7.15
CA VAL A 201 4.28 3.00 -7.81
C VAL A 201 4.77 2.43 -9.13
N PRO A 202 5.08 1.12 -9.20
CA PRO A 202 5.42 0.50 -10.47
C PRO A 202 4.18 0.48 -11.35
N THR A 203 4.33 0.78 -12.64
CA THR A 203 3.24 0.66 -13.61
C THR A 203 3.44 -0.53 -14.52
N SER A 204 2.36 -1.01 -15.12
CA SER A 204 2.41 -2.04 -16.17
C SER A 204 2.89 -1.49 -17.53
N VAL A 205 3.28 -0.22 -17.60
CA VAL A 205 3.82 0.44 -18.79
C VAL A 205 5.20 -0.12 -19.13
N GLY A 206 5.38 -0.45 -20.40
CA GLY A 206 6.65 -0.86 -20.99
C GLY A 206 6.50 -2.04 -21.93
N TYR A 207 7.58 -2.40 -22.61
CA TYR A 207 7.58 -3.45 -23.63
C TYR A 207 8.55 -4.58 -23.25
N GLY A 208 8.30 -5.77 -23.79
CA GLY A 208 9.18 -6.94 -23.68
C GLY A 208 9.58 -7.25 -22.24
N ALA A 209 10.80 -6.83 -21.88
CA ALA A 209 11.42 -7.04 -20.57
C ALA A 209 10.77 -6.25 -19.41
N ALA A 210 9.74 -5.42 -19.63
CA ALA A 210 8.97 -4.83 -18.54
C ALA A 210 8.07 -5.85 -17.80
N PHE A 211 7.73 -6.97 -18.47
CA PHE A 211 6.93 -8.08 -17.94
C PHE A 211 5.65 -7.62 -17.20
N GLY A 212 4.90 -6.69 -17.81
CA GLY A 212 3.64 -6.19 -17.24
C GLY A 212 3.80 -5.47 -15.90
N GLY A 213 4.96 -4.89 -15.63
CA GLY A 213 5.26 -4.15 -14.40
C GLY A 213 6.06 -4.94 -13.37
N LEU A 214 6.42 -6.20 -13.64
CA LEU A 214 7.26 -6.99 -12.73
C LEU A 214 8.68 -6.43 -12.63
N THR A 215 9.28 -6.02 -13.74
CA THR A 215 10.61 -5.40 -13.75
C THR A 215 10.69 -4.12 -12.93
N PRO A 216 9.81 -3.11 -13.13
CA PRO A 216 9.85 -1.91 -12.30
C PRO A 216 9.51 -2.21 -10.84
N LEU A 217 8.62 -3.16 -10.55
CA LEU A 217 8.34 -3.58 -9.17
C LEU A 217 9.59 -4.14 -8.47
N LEU A 218 10.27 -5.10 -9.11
CA LEU A 218 11.49 -5.71 -8.55
C LEU A 218 12.64 -4.69 -8.46
N GLY A 219 12.78 -3.81 -9.45
CA GLY A 219 13.76 -2.73 -9.44
C GLY A 219 13.55 -1.76 -8.27
N MET A 220 12.31 -1.34 -8.02
CA MET A 220 11.98 -0.48 -6.89
C MET A 220 12.19 -1.18 -5.54
N LEU A 221 11.83 -2.47 -5.42
CA LEU A 221 12.00 -3.24 -4.18
C LEU A 221 13.48 -3.53 -3.86
N ASN A 222 14.31 -3.72 -4.88
CA ASN A 222 15.75 -3.94 -4.73
C ASN A 222 16.55 -2.64 -4.60
N SER A 223 15.89 -1.48 -4.59
CA SER A 223 16.55 -0.19 -4.47
C SER A 223 17.29 -0.06 -3.14
N CYS A 224 18.51 0.45 -3.19
CA CYS A 224 19.30 0.79 -2.01
C CYS A 224 18.97 2.18 -1.44
N ALA A 225 18.14 2.97 -2.16
CA ALA A 225 17.78 4.31 -1.71
C ALA A 225 16.88 4.23 -0.46
N GLY A 226 17.36 4.78 0.64
CA GLY A 226 16.62 4.84 1.90
C GLY A 226 15.34 5.67 1.76
N GLY A 227 14.28 5.29 2.48
CA GLY A 227 13.02 6.03 2.49
C GLY A 227 12.04 5.70 1.35
N LEU A 228 12.37 4.75 0.47
CA LEU A 228 11.47 4.24 -0.57
C LEU A 228 10.59 3.10 -0.03
N THR A 229 9.27 3.25 -0.16
CA THR A 229 8.28 2.18 0.06
C THR A 229 7.55 1.89 -1.25
N VAL A 230 7.34 0.62 -1.59
CA VAL A 230 6.77 0.23 -2.89
C VAL A 230 5.36 -0.32 -2.71
N VAL A 231 4.42 0.12 -3.56
CA VAL A 231 3.07 -0.47 -3.63
C VAL A 231 2.93 -1.42 -4.81
N ASN A 232 1.80 -2.11 -4.91
CA ASN A 232 1.53 -3.03 -6.02
C ASN A 232 1.45 -2.29 -7.37
N ILE A 233 1.56 -3.05 -8.46
CA ILE A 233 1.53 -2.55 -9.83
C ILE A 233 0.23 -1.79 -10.12
N ASP A 234 0.37 -0.63 -10.74
CA ASP A 234 -0.68 0.34 -11.09
C ASP A 234 -1.50 0.83 -9.88
N ASN A 235 -1.01 0.67 -8.65
CA ASN A 235 -1.78 0.95 -7.43
C ASN A 235 -1.63 2.40 -6.96
N GLY A 236 -2.02 3.36 -7.80
CA GLY A 236 -2.01 4.78 -7.47
C GLY A 236 -2.88 5.09 -6.24
N PHE A 237 -4.04 4.43 -6.14
CA PHE A 237 -4.89 4.47 -4.95
C PHE A 237 -4.15 4.11 -3.64
N GLY A 238 -3.46 2.97 -3.63
CA GLY A 238 -2.73 2.49 -2.46
C GLY A 238 -1.60 3.44 -2.05
N ALA A 239 -0.92 4.03 -3.02
CA ALA A 239 0.11 5.03 -2.78
C ALA A 239 -0.47 6.30 -2.14
N ALA A 240 -1.59 6.80 -2.67
CA ALA A 240 -2.27 7.96 -2.11
C ALA A 240 -2.73 7.73 -0.66
N LEU A 241 -3.23 6.52 -0.37
CA LEU A 241 -3.65 6.15 0.97
C LEU A 241 -2.46 6.10 1.95
N ALA A 242 -1.35 5.47 1.55
CA ALA A 242 -0.14 5.42 2.36
C ALA A 242 0.42 6.82 2.60
N ALA A 243 0.49 7.65 1.54
CA ALA A 243 0.96 9.02 1.62
C ALA A 243 0.09 9.87 2.55
N THR A 244 -1.24 9.71 2.48
CA THR A 244 -2.19 10.38 3.37
C THR A 244 -1.92 10.03 4.83
N LEU A 245 -1.72 8.75 5.13
CA LEU A 245 -1.47 8.31 6.50
C LEU A 245 -0.16 8.87 7.03
N ILE A 246 0.92 8.81 6.24
CA ILE A 246 2.23 9.38 6.58
C ILE A 246 2.11 10.89 6.80
N ASN A 247 1.46 11.61 5.88
CA ASN A 247 1.30 13.07 5.95
C ASN A 247 0.48 13.53 7.16
N ARG A 248 -0.28 12.63 7.80
CA ARG A 248 -1.10 12.89 8.99
C ARG A 248 -0.43 12.46 10.31
N VAL A 249 0.70 11.75 10.28
CA VAL A 249 1.38 11.30 11.50
C VAL A 249 1.81 12.50 12.32
N GLY A 250 1.37 12.60 13.57
CA GLY A 250 1.70 13.73 14.45
C GLY A 250 0.94 15.02 14.13
N SER A 251 0.10 15.07 13.09
CA SER A 251 -0.72 16.26 12.77
C SER A 251 -1.87 16.48 13.74
N GLY A 252 -1.98 15.68 14.80
CA GLY A 252 -2.97 15.79 15.87
C GLY A 252 -4.38 16.00 15.34
N ALA A 253 -5.17 14.94 15.20
CA ALA A 253 -6.60 15.12 15.03
C ALA A 253 -7.16 15.77 16.31
N ARG A 254 -7.14 17.11 16.39
CA ARG A 254 -7.95 17.89 17.31
C ARG A 254 -9.40 17.64 16.90
N HIS A 255 -9.93 16.51 17.32
CA HIS A 255 -11.36 16.37 17.49
C HIS A 255 -11.71 17.41 18.55
N GLY A 256 -12.57 18.36 18.19
CA GLY A 256 -12.99 19.40 19.12
C GLY A 256 -13.66 18.78 20.34
N SER A 257 -12.94 18.77 21.46
CA SER A 257 -13.43 18.89 22.84
C SER A 257 -12.23 18.71 23.78
N ASP A 258 -11.92 19.80 24.46
CA ASP A 258 -11.20 19.97 25.73
C ASP A 258 -9.77 19.40 25.89
N GLU A 259 -8.89 20.31 26.32
CA GLU A 259 -7.56 20.02 26.84
C GLU A 259 -7.63 18.91 27.90
N VAL A 260 -7.14 17.73 27.53
CA VAL A 260 -6.62 16.79 28.52
C VAL A 260 -5.11 16.96 28.49
N GLU A 261 -4.60 17.63 29.54
CA GLU A 261 -3.18 17.68 29.86
C GLU A 261 -2.55 16.28 29.68
N PRO A 262 -1.39 16.15 29.03
CA PRO A 262 -0.74 14.87 28.93
C PRO A 262 -0.37 14.41 30.34
N ALA A 263 -0.99 13.32 30.78
CA ALA A 263 -0.65 12.67 32.04
C ALA A 263 0.86 12.43 32.07
N LYS A 264 1.54 13.14 32.97
CA LYS A 264 2.96 12.93 33.29
C LYS A 264 3.14 11.44 33.55
N LEU A 265 3.83 10.74 32.64
CA LEU A 265 4.40 9.44 32.94
C LEU A 265 5.32 9.66 34.14
N ARG A 266 4.84 9.28 35.33
CA ARG A 266 5.71 9.08 36.47
C ARG A 266 6.66 7.97 36.07
N THR A 267 7.90 8.34 35.77
CA THR A 267 9.05 7.43 35.79
C THR A 267 9.09 6.82 37.19
N GLY A 268 8.41 5.69 37.36
CA GLY A 268 8.64 4.81 38.48
C GLY A 268 10.06 4.30 38.34
N SER A 269 10.91 4.73 39.27
CA SER A 269 12.27 4.22 39.44
C SER A 269 12.22 2.70 39.44
N ILE A 270 12.76 2.07 38.40
CA ILE A 270 13.07 0.64 38.45
C ILE A 270 14.19 0.52 39.48
N VAL A 271 13.82 0.14 40.70
CA VAL A 271 14.78 -0.23 41.74
C VAL A 271 15.39 -1.56 41.29
N MET A 272 16.65 -1.50 40.85
CA MET A 272 17.49 -2.67 40.64
C MET A 272 17.61 -3.42 41.98
N ALA A 273 17.17 -4.68 42.01
CA ALA A 273 17.40 -5.56 43.15
C ALA A 273 18.92 -5.82 43.29
N PRO A 274 19.48 -5.80 44.51
CA PRO A 274 20.91 -5.98 44.71
C PRO A 274 21.34 -7.42 44.42
N ALA A 275 22.50 -7.54 43.78
CA ALA A 275 23.21 -8.79 43.57
C ALA A 275 23.57 -9.42 44.92
N ILE A 276 23.11 -10.66 45.12
CA ILE A 276 23.56 -11.55 46.20
C ILE A 276 24.99 -12.00 45.88
N GLY A 277 25.92 -11.58 46.73
CA GLY A 277 27.33 -11.93 46.68
C GLY A 277 27.68 -13.23 47.41
N GLU A 278 28.65 -13.90 46.80
CA GLU A 278 29.82 -14.62 47.35
C GLU A 278 29.67 -15.87 48.23
N SER A 279 30.23 -16.97 47.71
CA SER A 279 31.29 -17.79 48.35
C SER A 279 31.80 -18.81 47.32
N ARG A 280 33.05 -19.28 47.21
CA ARG A 280 34.38 -19.07 47.82
C ARG A 280 35.39 -19.89 46.95
N PHE A 281 36.69 -19.62 47.13
CA PHE A 281 37.89 -20.40 46.69
C PHE A 281 38.20 -20.43 45.18
N GLY A 282 39.40 -20.10 44.67
CA GLY A 282 40.69 -19.75 45.27
C GLY A 282 41.84 -20.54 44.60
N ARG A 283 42.67 -19.84 43.80
CA ARG A 283 44.03 -20.20 43.27
C ARG A 283 44.08 -21.41 42.32
N SER A 284 44.92 -21.54 41.29
CA SER A 284 46.22 -20.96 40.89
C SER A 284 46.55 -21.45 39.45
N GLY A 285 47.46 -20.78 38.73
CA GLY A 285 48.32 -21.49 37.75
C GLY A 285 48.34 -20.97 36.30
N GLU A 286 49.20 -19.98 36.06
CA GLU A 286 50.16 -19.83 34.96
C GLU A 286 49.93 -20.42 33.53
N SER A 287 50.22 -19.52 32.57
CA SER A 287 51.09 -19.68 31.39
C SER A 287 50.55 -20.17 30.03
N ARG A 288 51.09 -19.50 28.99
CA ARG A 288 50.78 -19.49 27.54
C ARG A 288 51.38 -20.72 26.79
N PRO A 289 51.53 -20.70 25.45
CA PRO A 289 50.57 -20.75 24.33
C PRO A 289 50.85 -21.97 23.41
N GLY A 290 50.02 -22.25 22.38
CA GLY A 290 50.38 -23.32 21.42
C GLY A 290 49.40 -23.49 20.26
N GLU A 291 49.97 -23.57 19.06
CA GLU A 291 49.38 -23.69 17.72
C GLU A 291 48.73 -25.04 17.41
N ALA A 292 48.08 -25.08 16.23
CA ALA A 292 47.81 -26.27 15.39
C ALA A 292 46.72 -27.22 15.93
N SER A 293 45.87 -27.89 15.15
CA SER A 293 45.60 -28.00 13.72
C SER A 293 44.40 -28.96 13.57
N GLN A 294 43.91 -29.14 12.35
CA GLN A 294 43.15 -30.31 11.87
C GLN A 294 41.63 -30.39 12.19
N SER A 295 40.85 -30.20 11.12
CA SER A 295 39.61 -30.94 10.88
C SER A 295 39.91 -32.44 10.73
N PRO A 296 38.97 -33.33 11.09
CA PRO A 296 38.39 -34.15 10.04
C PRO A 296 36.91 -34.54 10.28
N GLY A 297 36.21 -34.85 9.18
CA GLY A 297 35.22 -35.93 9.18
C GLY A 297 33.80 -35.55 8.79
N GLU A 298 33.47 -35.74 7.51
CA GLU A 298 32.10 -36.01 7.07
C GLU A 298 31.58 -37.31 7.69
N PRO A 299 30.30 -37.38 8.11
CA PRO A 299 29.63 -38.66 8.35
C PRO A 299 28.72 -39.05 7.17
N LYS A 300 28.96 -40.24 6.61
CA LYS A 300 28.03 -40.98 5.72
C LYS A 300 26.97 -41.76 6.54
N PRO A 301 25.83 -42.13 5.93
CA PRO A 301 24.53 -42.16 6.59
C PRO A 301 24.14 -43.52 7.19
N ARG A 302 23.24 -43.52 8.17
CA ARG A 302 22.54 -44.72 8.67
C ARG A 302 21.04 -44.67 8.36
N ALA A 303 20.50 -45.88 8.18
CA ALA A 303 19.29 -46.25 7.45
C ALA A 303 17.95 -45.92 8.13
N LYS A 304 16.92 -45.83 7.27
CA LYS A 304 15.49 -45.65 7.56
C LYS A 304 14.86 -46.84 8.34
N PRO A 305 13.68 -46.61 8.94
CA PRO A 305 12.57 -47.56 8.74
C PRO A 305 11.30 -46.91 8.14
N LYS A 306 10.44 -47.82 7.66
CA LYS A 306 9.39 -47.73 6.62
C LYS A 306 8.05 -47.10 7.06
N GLY A 307 7.33 -46.58 6.05
CA GLY A 307 5.85 -46.40 5.99
C GLY A 307 5.36 -45.01 6.39
N ASN A 308 4.55 -44.25 5.66
CA ASN A 308 3.68 -44.54 4.51
C ASN A 308 3.51 -43.27 3.63
N GLU A 309 3.43 -43.53 2.32
CA GLU A 309 2.90 -42.75 1.17
C GLU A 309 2.12 -41.45 1.51
N SER A 310 2.28 -40.29 0.87
CA SER A 310 2.43 -40.03 -0.57
C SER A 310 2.54 -38.50 -0.76
N ALA A 311 3.65 -37.98 -1.31
CA ALA A 311 3.73 -36.69 -2.02
C ALA A 311 5.19 -36.32 -2.36
N GLU A 312 5.78 -36.94 -3.38
CA GLU A 312 6.82 -36.26 -4.15
C GLU A 312 6.62 -36.51 -5.65
N ARG A 313 6.47 -35.39 -6.37
CA ARG A 313 6.47 -35.29 -7.84
C ARG A 313 7.81 -35.77 -8.42
N PRO A 314 7.98 -35.75 -9.75
CA PRO A 314 9.01 -34.81 -10.16
C PRO A 314 8.68 -33.95 -11.37
N ALA A 315 9.15 -32.71 -11.25
CA ALA A 315 9.41 -31.73 -12.28
C ALA A 315 10.31 -32.28 -13.41
N ARG A 316 9.74 -33.08 -14.31
CA ARG A 316 10.36 -33.50 -15.59
C ARG A 316 9.47 -33.32 -16.82
N ALA A 317 8.31 -32.67 -16.68
CA ALA A 317 7.38 -32.48 -17.80
C ALA A 317 7.45 -31.10 -18.50
N TYR A 318 8.24 -30.14 -18.00
CA TYR A 318 8.22 -28.76 -18.54
C TYR A 318 9.39 -28.38 -19.48
N TRP A 319 10.33 -29.30 -19.76
CA TRP A 319 11.44 -29.06 -20.69
C TRP A 319 11.34 -29.82 -22.03
N ARG A 320 10.20 -30.47 -22.31
CA ARG A 320 9.97 -31.20 -23.58
C ARG A 320 8.88 -30.60 -24.49
N CYS A 321 8.46 -29.36 -24.25
CA CYS A 321 7.55 -28.65 -25.15
C CYS A 321 8.22 -27.50 -25.93
N ALA A 322 9.42 -27.06 -25.52
CA ALA A 322 10.17 -26.00 -26.19
C ALA A 322 11.15 -26.49 -27.28
N SER A 323 11.45 -27.79 -27.35
CA SER A 323 12.34 -28.37 -28.37
C SER A 323 11.60 -29.01 -29.55
N GLN A 324 10.28 -29.21 -29.47
CA GLN A 324 9.47 -29.73 -30.58
C GLN A 324 8.84 -28.65 -31.48
N GLN A 325 8.86 -27.38 -31.06
CA GLN A 325 8.40 -26.25 -31.90
C GLN A 325 9.55 -25.55 -32.66
N ALA A 326 10.80 -25.97 -32.47
CA ALA A 326 11.97 -25.43 -33.18
C ALA A 326 12.33 -26.23 -34.46
N ASP A 327 11.90 -27.48 -34.60
CA ASP A 327 12.22 -28.34 -35.75
C ASP A 327 11.18 -28.30 -36.89
N GLU A 328 10.03 -27.65 -36.70
CA GLU A 328 8.96 -27.59 -37.71
C GLU A 328 8.99 -26.34 -38.61
N LYS A 329 10.01 -25.47 -38.45
CA LYS A 329 10.23 -24.27 -39.27
C LYS A 329 11.39 -24.35 -40.28
N SER A 330 12.02 -25.51 -40.46
CA SER A 330 13.19 -25.68 -41.35
C SER A 330 12.89 -26.34 -42.71
N ARG A 331 11.63 -26.54 -43.09
CA ARG A 331 11.26 -27.09 -44.42
C ARG A 331 10.46 -26.08 -45.26
N GLN A 332 11.17 -25.19 -45.97
CA GLN A 332 10.64 -24.54 -47.17
C GLN A 332 11.14 -25.29 -48.43
N PRO A 333 10.30 -25.46 -49.48
CA PRO A 333 10.72 -26.08 -50.73
C PRO A 333 11.54 -25.08 -51.57
N ARG A 334 12.70 -25.52 -52.07
CA ARG A 334 13.47 -24.81 -53.10
C ARG A 334 12.64 -24.75 -54.39
N ALA A 335 12.23 -23.56 -54.80
CA ALA A 335 11.69 -23.29 -56.12
C ALA A 335 12.84 -23.32 -57.15
N ARG A 336 12.63 -24.08 -58.23
CA ARG A 336 13.48 -24.11 -59.42
C ARG A 336 13.39 -22.78 -60.17
N ARG A 337 14.53 -22.18 -60.46
CA ARG A 337 14.88 -21.53 -61.74
C ARG A 337 16.38 -21.67 -61.93
#